data_AF-A0A8T3ZLU5-F1
#
_entry.id   AF-A0A8T3ZLU5-F1
#
_cell.length_a   1.000
_cell.length_b   1.000
_cell.length_c   1.000
_cell.angle_alpha   90.00
_cell.angle_beta   90.00
_cell.angle_gamma   90.00
#
_symmetry.space_group_name_H-M   'P 1'
#
loop_
_entity.id
_entity.type
_entity.pdbx_description
1 polymer ?
#
loop_
_entity_poly.entity_id
_entity_poly.type
_entity_poly.pdbx_seq_one_letter_code
_entity_poly.pdbx_strand_id
1 'polypeptide(L)' 'MKAARNIAGIDAVVCDKLDARLLAPGAHAGRLAVFTKASLEKIEEHYR' A
#
# COMPACT_ATOMS: atom_id res chain seq x y z
N MET A 1 -0.89 -6.01 -11.59
CA MET A 1 -1.20 -6.70 -10.32
C MET A 1 -1.94 -8.03 -10.53
N LYS A 2 -1.37 -8.97 -11.31
CA LYS A 2 -2.03 -10.26 -11.54
C LYS A 2 -1.66 -11.31 -10.47
N ALA A 3 -0.40 -11.31 -10.03
CA ALA A 3 0.13 -12.27 -9.07
C ALA A 3 -0.50 -12.16 -7.66
N ALA A 4 -0.64 -10.96 -7.12
CA ALA A 4 -1.18 -10.75 -5.78
C ALA A 4 -2.69 -11.02 -5.66
N ARG A 5 -3.43 -10.94 -6.78
CA ARG A 5 -4.91 -10.96 -6.79
C ARG A 5 -5.52 -12.27 -6.28
N ASN A 6 -4.80 -13.39 -6.40
CA ASN A 6 -5.31 -14.70 -6.01
C ASN A 6 -4.85 -15.15 -4.61
N ILE A 7 -4.20 -14.27 -3.85
CA ILE A 7 -3.73 -14.60 -2.50
C ILE A 7 -4.70 -13.99 -1.49
N ALA A 8 -5.33 -14.84 -0.68
CA ALA A 8 -6.30 -14.41 0.32
C ALA A 8 -5.65 -13.48 1.36
N GLY A 9 -6.33 -12.37 1.67
CA GLY A 9 -5.88 -11.39 2.66
C GLY A 9 -4.81 -10.40 2.16
N ILE A 10 -4.36 -10.52 0.91
CA ILE A 10 -3.42 -9.58 0.30
C ILE A 10 -4.16 -8.55 -0.55
N ASP A 11 -3.88 -7.28 -0.29
CA ASP A 11 -4.26 -6.16 -1.15
C ASP A 11 -3.00 -5.63 -1.86
N ALA A 12 -3.12 -5.36 -3.16
CA ALA A 12 -2.08 -4.68 -3.93
C ALA A 12 -2.65 -3.38 -4.50
N VAL A 13 -1.96 -2.26 -4.23
CA VAL A 13 -2.36 -0.92 -4.66
C VAL A 13 -1.14 -0.15 -5.17
N VAL A 14 -1.37 0.77 -6.11
CA VAL A 14 -0.32 1.68 -6.60
C VAL A 14 -0.22 2.86 -5.64
N CYS A 15 0.98 3.39 -5.42
CA CYS A 15 1.23 4.45 -4.43
C CYS A 15 0.31 5.67 -4.61
N ASP A 16 0.02 6.05 -5.87
CA ASP A 16 -0.85 7.19 -6.19
C ASP A 16 -2.31 7.02 -5.79
N LYS A 17 -2.73 5.78 -5.49
CA LYS A 17 -4.10 5.44 -5.09
C LYS A 17 -4.16 4.83 -3.68
N LEU A 18 -3.11 5.04 -2.89
CA LEU A 18 -3.05 4.53 -1.52
C LEU A 18 -4.05 5.29 -0.64
N ASP A 19 -4.87 4.54 0.10
CA ASP A 19 -5.93 5.06 0.96
C ASP A 19 -5.66 4.67 2.42
N ALA A 20 -5.98 5.56 3.37
CA ALA A 20 -5.86 5.32 4.80
C ALA A 20 -6.61 4.06 5.26
N ARG A 21 -7.74 3.72 4.65
CA ARG A 21 -8.52 2.50 4.97
C ARG A 21 -7.78 1.21 4.63
N LEU A 22 -6.90 1.26 3.63
CA LEU A 22 -6.05 0.12 3.27
C LEU A 22 -4.95 -0.08 4.31
N LEU A 23 -4.41 1.01 4.87
CA LEU A 23 -3.35 0.99 5.89
C LEU A 23 -3.89 0.71 7.30
N ALA A 24 -5.11 1.16 7.60
CA ALA A 24 -5.77 0.99 8.89
C ALA A 24 -7.23 0.53 8.75
N PRO A 25 -7.45 -0.75 8.35
CA PRO A 25 -8.80 -1.30 8.28
C PRO A 25 -9.49 -1.25 9.65
N GLY A 26 -10.70 -0.71 9.72
CA GLY A 26 -11.45 -0.58 10.98
C GLY A 26 -10.82 0.40 11.98
N ALA A 27 -10.03 1.37 11.50
CA ALA A 27 -9.32 2.36 12.32
C ALA A 27 -8.22 1.77 13.23
N HIS A 28 -7.78 0.53 12.98
CA HIS A 28 -6.63 -0.08 13.64
C HIS A 28 -5.38 0.10 12.79
N ALA A 29 -4.43 0.89 13.28
CA ALA A 29 -3.13 1.08 12.62
C ALA A 29 -2.22 -0.15 12.77
N GLY A 30 -1.18 -0.23 11.94
CA GLY A 30 -0.16 -1.27 12.03
C GLY A 30 -0.35 -2.45 11.08
N ARG A 31 -1.06 -2.27 9.97
CA ARG A 31 -1.13 -3.29 8.91
C ARG A 31 0.27 -3.53 8.31
N LEU A 32 0.65 -4.80 8.17
CA LEU A 32 1.87 -5.17 7.47
C LEU A 32 1.79 -4.72 6.01
N ALA A 33 2.74 -3.90 5.59
CA ALA A 33 2.82 -3.37 4.23
C ALA A 33 4.21 -3.64 3.65
N VAL A 34 4.25 -4.04 2.37
CA VAL A 34 5.49 -4.23 1.61
C VAL A 34 5.51 -3.19 0.51
N PHE A 35 6.56 -2.38 0.48
CA PHE A 35 6.75 -1.34 -0.52
C PHE A 35 7.89 -1.71 -1.47
N THR A 36 7.74 -1.30 -2.72
CA THR A 36 8.85 -1.31 -3.67
C THR A 36 9.70 -0.06 -3.47
N LYS A 37 10.99 -0.11 -3.85
CA LYS A 37 11.88 1.06 -3.76
C LYS A 37 11.31 2.28 -4.51
N ALA A 38 10.88 2.07 -5.76
CA ALA A 38 10.30 3.13 -6.59
C ALA A 38 9.02 3.75 -5.99
N SER A 39 8.19 2.96 -5.31
CA SER A 39 7.01 3.52 -4.62
C SER A 39 7.37 4.38 -3.42
N LEU A 40 8.46 4.07 -2.70
CA LEU A 40 8.91 4.91 -1.58
C LEU A 40 9.51 6.22 -2.10
N GLU A 41 10.34 6.16 -3.14
CA GLU A 41 10.91 7.35 -3.78
C GLU A 41 9.81 8.32 -4.26
N LYS A 42 8.77 7.78 -4.90
CA LYS A 42 7.63 8.60 -5.35
C LYS A 42 6.81 9.20 -4.20
N ILE A 43 6.65 8.47 -3.10
CA ILE A 43 6.00 8.99 -1.90
C ILE A 43 6.85 10.12 -1.31
N GLU A 44 8.16 9.93 -1.20
CA GLU A 44 9.09 10.96 -0.71
C GLU A 44 9.00 12.25 -1.54
N GLU A 45 9.00 12.15 -2.88
CA GLU A 45 8.79 13.28 -3.78
C GLU A 45 7.46 14.01 -3.54
N HIS A 46 6.40 13.29 -3.18
CA HIS A 46 5.06 13.86 -2.99
C HIS A 46 4.90 14.62 -1.66
N TYR A 47 5.68 14.27 -0.64
CA TYR A 47 5.64 14.88 0.69
C TYR A 47 6.80 15.86 0.95
N ARG A 48 7.61 16.12 -0.07
CA ARG A 48 8.72 17.08 -0.04
C ARG A 48 8.24 18.49 -0.40
#